data_AF-A0A970QLZ0-F1
#
_entry.id   AF-A0A970QLZ0-F1
#
_cell.length_a   1.000
_cell.length_b   1.000
_cell.length_c   1.000
_cell.angle_alpha   90.00
_cell.angle_beta   90.00
_cell.angle_gamma   90.00
#
_symmetry.space_group_name_H-M   'P 1'
#
loop_
_entity.id
_entity.type
_entity.pdbx_description
1 polymer ?
#
loop_
_entity_poly.entity_id
_entity_poly.type
_entity_poly.pdbx_seq_one_letter_code
_entity_poly.pdbx_strand_id
1 'polypeptide(L)'
;MKTARILAKSLILVLLAAFLFFLFGVPAVNDLTAVRVKNALCALPLPERTERVDAVAKAGKLVGNGNGMQFYGAILIKSDLSEQELAAFYRPFAANEWSCQVARQTTPRIDSIELGTVSFKVSPDSGAFYRVQTWGDSRFVLRDWDLRGH
;
A
#
# COMPACT_ATOMS: atom_id res chain seq x y z
N MET A 1 19.09 -40.36 -25.67
CA MET A 1 18.63 -39.17 -26.43
C MET A 1 17.22 -38.69 -26.08
N LYS A 2 16.19 -39.56 -26.00
CA LYS A 2 14.81 -39.15 -25.66
C LYS A 2 14.67 -38.52 -24.27
N THR A 3 15.27 -39.12 -23.25
CA THR A 3 15.27 -38.64 -21.86
C THR A 3 15.94 -37.26 -21.71
N ALA A 4 17.08 -37.04 -22.38
CA ALA A 4 17.75 -35.74 -22.40
C ALA A 4 16.89 -34.63 -23.02
N ARG A 5 16.15 -34.94 -24.10
CA ARG A 5 15.20 -33.98 -24.71
C ARG A 5 14.01 -33.66 -23.80
N ILE A 6 13.52 -34.63 -23.03
CA ILE A 6 12.45 -34.42 -22.05
C ILE A 6 12.95 -33.52 -20.92
N LEU A 7 14.11 -33.83 -20.33
CA LEU A 7 14.72 -33.02 -19.28
C LEU A 7 14.97 -31.57 -19.73
N ALA A 8 15.47 -31.37 -20.96
CA ALA A 8 15.68 -30.04 -21.51
C ALA A 8 14.36 -29.25 -21.65
N LYS A 9 13.28 -29.89 -22.14
CA LYS A 9 11.96 -29.26 -22.22
C LYS A 9 11.40 -28.90 -20.86
N SER A 10 11.53 -29.80 -19.87
CA SER A 10 11.10 -29.55 -18.50
C SER A 10 11.85 -28.36 -17.89
N LEU A 11 13.17 -28.28 -18.10
CA LEU A 11 13.97 -27.14 -17.63
C LEU A 11 13.50 -25.82 -18.25
N ILE A 12 13.26 -25.78 -19.56
CA ILE A 12 12.74 -24.58 -20.24
C ILE A 12 11.40 -24.17 -19.65
N LEU A 13 10.49 -25.11 -19.41
CA LEU A 13 9.18 -24.82 -18.83
C LEU A 13 9.31 -24.25 -17.41
N VAL A 14 10.20 -24.80 -16.59
CA VAL A 14 10.48 -24.29 -15.23
C VAL A 14 11.03 -22.86 -15.28
N LEU A 15 11.99 -22.59 -16.16
CA LEU A 15 12.56 -21.26 -16.32
C LEU A 15 11.51 -20.25 -16.82
N LEU A 16 10.65 -20.65 -17.75
CA LEU A 16 9.56 -19.82 -18.23
C LEU A 16 8.55 -19.52 -17.12
N ALA A 17 8.17 -20.52 -16.33
CA ALA A 17 7.27 -20.35 -15.19
C ALA A 17 7.88 -19.41 -14.13
N ALA A 18 9.17 -19.58 -13.82
CA ALA A 18 9.88 -18.69 -12.90
C ALA A 18 9.91 -17.25 -13.43
N PHE A 19 10.21 -17.06 -14.72
CA PHE A 19 10.21 -15.74 -15.36
C PHE A 19 8.82 -15.07 -15.29
N LEU A 20 7.75 -15.80 -15.61
CA LEU A 20 6.37 -15.30 -15.49
C LEU A 20 6.00 -14.97 -14.04
N PHE A 21 6.47 -15.79 -13.09
CA PHE A 21 6.28 -15.50 -11.67
C PHE A 21 6.98 -14.21 -11.24
N PHE A 22 8.21 -13.95 -11.72
CA PHE A 22 8.88 -12.68 -11.45
C PHE A 22 8.14 -11.49 -12.08
N LEU A 23 7.63 -11.65 -13.30
CA LEU A 23 6.97 -10.57 -14.02
C LEU A 23 5.57 -10.23 -13.47
N PHE A 24 4.83 -11.23 -12.99
CA PHE A 24 3.42 -11.05 -12.58
C PHE A 24 3.15 -11.48 -11.14
N GLY A 25 3.74 -12.58 -10.69
CA GLY A 25 3.55 -13.13 -9.34
C GLY A 25 4.12 -12.24 -8.26
N VAL A 26 5.36 -11.76 -8.40
CA VAL A 26 6.01 -10.86 -7.44
C VAL A 26 5.21 -9.55 -7.30
N PRO A 27 4.85 -8.84 -8.39
CA PRO A 27 3.94 -7.69 -8.30
C PRO A 27 2.61 -7.99 -7.60
N ALA A 28 1.99 -9.13 -7.91
CA ALA A 28 0.71 -9.51 -7.28
C ALA A 28 0.84 -9.72 -5.77
N VAL A 29 1.92 -10.37 -5.30
CA VAL A 29 2.19 -10.54 -3.86
C VAL A 29 2.45 -9.20 -3.18
N ASN A 30 3.15 -8.29 -3.86
CA ASN A 30 3.39 -6.94 -3.35
C ASN A 30 2.10 -6.13 -3.24
N ASP A 31 1.25 -6.17 -4.26
CA ASP A 31 -0.05 -5.48 -4.26
C ASP A 31 -0.97 -6.04 -3.16
N LEU A 32 -0.99 -7.37 -2.98
CA LEU A 32 -1.70 -8.00 -1.86
C LEU A 32 -1.16 -7.55 -0.50
N THR A 33 0.14 -7.30 -0.40
CA THR A 33 0.74 -6.78 0.83
C THR A 33 0.24 -5.36 1.12
N ALA A 34 0.24 -4.47 0.14
CA ALA A 34 -0.33 -3.12 0.31
C ALA A 34 -1.83 -3.16 0.65
N VAL A 35 -2.60 -4.08 0.04
CA VAL A 35 -4.01 -4.30 0.38
C VAL A 35 -4.18 -4.74 1.83
N ARG A 36 -3.29 -5.58 2.38
CA ARG A 36 -3.31 -5.96 3.80
C ARG A 36 -3.05 -4.78 4.72
N VAL A 37 -2.12 -3.88 4.37
CA VAL A 37 -1.86 -2.64 5.12
C VAL A 37 -3.12 -1.78 5.18
N LYS A 38 -3.75 -1.53 4.03
CA LYS A 38 -5.03 -0.81 3.95
C LYS A 38 -6.14 -1.53 4.74
N ASN A 39 -6.26 -2.85 4.62
CA ASN A 39 -7.29 -3.62 5.34
C ASN A 39 -7.07 -3.56 6.87
N ALA A 40 -5.83 -3.53 7.35
CA ALA A 40 -5.52 -3.35 8.77
C ALA A 40 -5.99 -1.97 9.26
N LEU A 41 -5.73 -0.90 8.50
CA LEU A 41 -6.31 0.42 8.77
C LEU A 41 -7.84 0.38 8.77
N CYS A 42 -8.45 -0.33 7.81
CA CYS A 42 -9.89 -0.46 7.76
C CYS A 42 -10.49 -1.26 8.94
N ALA A 43 -9.70 -2.07 9.62
CA ALA A 43 -10.15 -2.85 10.78
C ALA A 43 -10.06 -2.06 12.10
N LEU A 44 -9.37 -0.91 12.10
CA LEU A 44 -9.31 -0.04 13.28
C LEU A 44 -10.69 0.56 13.59
N PRO A 45 -11.01 0.78 14.88
CA PRO A 45 -12.22 1.49 15.24
C PRO A 45 -12.18 2.91 14.69
N LEU A 46 -13.34 3.46 14.35
CA LEU A 46 -13.48 4.88 14.03
C LEU A 46 -13.78 5.65 15.33
N PRO A 47 -13.24 6.88 15.48
CA PRO A 47 -13.69 7.78 16.53
C PRO A 47 -15.19 8.06 16.42
N GLU A 48 -15.80 8.56 17.48
CA GLU A 48 -17.17 9.09 17.39
C GLU A 48 -17.27 10.18 16.33
N ARG A 49 -18.46 10.34 15.74
CA ARG A 49 -18.75 11.36 14.70
C ARG A 49 -17.80 11.31 13.51
N THR A 50 -17.33 10.10 13.19
CA THR A 50 -16.41 9.86 12.08
C THR A 50 -16.96 8.76 11.19
N GLU A 51 -16.93 9.01 9.88
CA GLU A 51 -17.31 8.04 8.85
C GLU A 51 -16.11 7.76 7.95
N ARG A 52 -15.88 6.49 7.62
CA ARG A 52 -14.92 6.13 6.57
C ARG A 52 -15.60 6.20 5.21
N VAL A 53 -15.06 7.03 4.35
CA VAL A 53 -15.63 7.35 3.04
C VAL A 53 -14.91 6.61 1.90
N ASP A 54 -13.61 6.38 2.02
CA ASP A 54 -12.82 5.66 1.01
C ASP A 54 -11.59 4.99 1.60
N ALA A 55 -10.94 4.12 0.83
CA ALA A 55 -9.68 3.49 1.20
C ALA A 55 -8.86 3.09 -0.04
N VAL A 56 -7.56 3.34 0.00
CA VAL A 56 -6.63 3.07 -1.10
C VAL A 56 -5.40 2.31 -0.63
N ALA A 57 -4.82 1.53 -1.54
CA ALA A 57 -3.59 0.80 -1.32
C ALA A 57 -2.69 0.94 -2.55
N LYS A 58 -1.38 0.98 -2.33
CA LYS A 58 -0.39 0.99 -3.41
C LYS A 58 0.90 0.30 -2.99
N ALA A 59 1.43 -0.54 -3.87
CA ALA A 59 2.81 -1.01 -3.80
C ALA A 59 3.64 -0.36 -4.93
N GLY A 60 4.89 -0.06 -4.63
CA GLY A 60 5.87 0.48 -5.58
C GLY A 60 6.90 1.37 -4.89
N LYS A 61 7.68 2.09 -5.68
CA LYS A 61 8.48 3.22 -5.23
C LYS A 61 7.61 4.47 -5.20
N LEU A 62 7.30 4.97 -4.01
CA LEU A 62 6.28 5.98 -3.77
C LEU A 62 6.85 7.30 -3.23
N VAL A 63 7.94 7.24 -2.47
CA VAL A 63 8.68 8.42 -1.96
C VAL A 63 10.18 8.32 -2.24
N GLY A 64 10.84 9.46 -2.44
CA GLY A 64 12.23 9.59 -2.88
C GLY A 64 13.32 9.29 -1.86
N ASN A 65 13.02 8.59 -0.75
CA ASN A 65 13.94 8.37 0.37
C ASN A 65 14.85 7.12 0.21
N GLY A 66 14.96 6.54 -0.99
CA GLY A 66 15.83 5.39 -1.27
C GLY A 66 15.35 4.49 -2.40
N ASN A 67 15.97 3.31 -2.52
CA ASN A 67 15.51 2.21 -3.38
C ASN A 67 14.72 1.19 -2.55
N GLY A 68 13.70 0.58 -3.15
CA GLY A 68 13.00 -0.54 -2.54
C GLY A 68 11.48 -0.48 -2.68
N MET A 69 10.86 -1.65 -2.56
CA MET A 69 9.43 -1.78 -2.59
C MET A 69 8.79 -1.19 -1.32
N GLN A 70 7.84 -0.27 -1.50
CA GLN A 70 7.09 0.34 -0.41
C GLN A 70 5.62 -0.11 -0.46
N PHE A 71 5.01 -0.28 0.71
CA PHE A 71 3.62 -0.73 0.86
C PHE A 71 2.81 0.33 1.57
N TYR A 72 1.95 1.00 0.82
CA TYR A 72 1.15 2.10 1.31
C TYR A 72 -0.31 1.69 1.45
N GLY A 73 -0.92 2.06 2.58
CA GLY A 73 -2.36 2.00 2.78
C GLY A 73 -2.86 3.31 3.37
N ALA A 74 -4.02 3.76 2.93
CA ALA A 74 -4.70 4.91 3.51
C ALA A 74 -6.21 4.75 3.51
N ILE A 75 -6.85 5.32 4.52
CA ILE A 75 -8.30 5.52 4.58
C ILE A 75 -8.60 7.02 4.53
N LEU A 76 -9.70 7.36 3.87
CA LEU A 76 -10.28 8.69 3.89
C LEU A 76 -11.45 8.67 4.87
N ILE A 77 -11.39 9.55 5.86
CA ILE A 77 -12.44 9.71 6.86
C ILE A 77 -13.02 11.12 6.79
N LYS A 78 -14.32 11.24 7.04
CA LYS A 78 -15.01 12.49 7.29
C LYS A 78 -15.28 12.59 8.78
N SER A 79 -14.84 13.66 9.43
CA SER A 79 -14.96 13.83 10.88
C SER A 79 -15.12 15.30 11.27
N ASP A 80 -15.91 15.54 12.31
CA ASP A 80 -16.02 16.85 12.96
C ASP A 80 -14.83 17.12 13.91
N LEU A 81 -14.02 16.11 14.19
CA LEU A 81 -12.82 16.23 15.02
C LEU A 81 -11.72 16.99 14.28
N SER A 82 -10.85 17.63 15.07
CA SER A 82 -9.61 18.22 14.57
C SER A 82 -8.59 17.15 14.20
N GLU A 83 -7.61 17.53 13.36
CA GLU A 83 -6.48 16.65 13.01
C GLU A 83 -5.72 16.14 14.25
N GLN A 84 -5.58 16.98 15.28
CA GLN A 84 -4.88 16.65 16.51
C GLN A 84 -5.64 15.62 17.35
N GLU A 85 -6.95 15.74 17.46
CA GLU A 85 -7.81 14.78 18.15
C GLU A 85 -7.79 13.42 17.44
N LEU A 86 -7.87 13.43 16.11
CA LEU A 86 -7.74 12.21 15.30
C LEU A 86 -6.35 11.57 15.46
N ALA A 87 -5.28 12.36 15.40
CA ALA A 87 -3.93 11.86 15.62
C ALA A 87 -3.76 11.25 17.01
N ALA A 88 -4.31 11.88 18.05
CA ALA A 88 -4.31 11.36 19.41
C ALA A 88 -5.09 10.04 19.53
N PHE A 89 -6.25 9.93 18.86
CA PHE A 89 -7.05 8.70 18.82
C PHE A 89 -6.30 7.55 18.15
N TYR A 90 -5.61 7.81 17.03
CA TYR A 90 -4.93 6.76 16.26
C TYR A 90 -3.56 6.36 16.83
N ARG A 91 -2.94 7.22 17.64
CA ARG A 91 -1.60 7.01 18.22
C ARG A 91 -1.42 5.66 18.94
N PRO A 92 -2.37 5.14 19.76
CA PRO A 92 -2.21 3.83 20.41
C PRO A 92 -2.16 2.65 19.43
N PHE A 93 -2.67 2.80 18.20
CA PHE A 93 -2.63 1.79 17.15
C PHE A 93 -1.38 1.89 16.26
N ALA A 94 -0.59 2.96 16.41
CA ALA A 94 0.60 3.18 15.61
C ALA A 94 1.72 2.23 16.03
N ALA A 95 2.19 1.39 15.10
CA ALA A 95 3.32 0.50 15.34
C ALA A 95 4.66 1.25 15.39
N ASN A 96 4.75 2.39 14.69
CA ASN A 96 5.93 3.25 14.59
C ASN A 96 5.50 4.64 14.07
N GLU A 97 6.46 5.55 13.87
CA GLU A 97 6.23 6.92 13.40
C GLU A 97 5.62 7.04 12.00
N TRP A 98 5.69 5.97 11.19
CA TRP A 98 5.15 5.89 9.82
C TRP A 98 3.78 5.20 9.76
N SER A 99 3.20 4.87 10.92
CA SER A 99 1.92 4.19 11.06
C SER A 99 0.85 5.13 11.59
N CYS A 100 -0.35 5.03 11.01
CA CYS A 100 -1.55 5.75 11.43
C CYS A 100 -1.36 7.28 11.49
N GLN A 101 -0.56 7.83 10.57
CA GLN A 101 -0.37 9.27 10.44
C GLN A 101 -1.66 9.91 9.93
N VAL A 102 -2.10 10.96 10.59
CA VAL A 102 -3.29 11.72 10.20
C VAL A 102 -2.86 13.00 9.51
N ALA A 103 -3.51 13.33 8.40
CA ALA A 103 -3.34 14.60 7.71
C ALA A 103 -4.64 15.04 7.06
N ARG A 104 -4.93 16.34 7.09
CA ARG A 104 -6.05 16.92 6.33
C ARG A 104 -5.91 16.61 4.83
N GLN A 105 -7.03 16.26 4.21
CA GLN A 105 -7.12 15.92 2.79
C GLN A 105 -8.09 16.87 2.09
N THR A 106 -7.59 17.66 1.13
CA THR A 106 -8.39 18.67 0.41
C THR A 106 -8.65 18.31 -1.05
N THR A 107 -7.87 17.40 -1.61
CA THR A 107 -8.03 16.90 -2.99
C THR A 107 -8.13 15.38 -2.97
N PRO A 108 -8.59 14.71 -4.04
CA PRO A 108 -8.53 13.25 -4.11
C PRO A 108 -7.09 12.71 -4.05
N ARG A 109 -6.10 13.48 -4.54
CA ARG A 109 -4.70 13.05 -4.68
C ARG A 109 -3.95 13.11 -3.35
N ILE A 110 -3.14 12.09 -3.09
CA ILE A 110 -2.28 12.06 -1.91
C ILE A 110 -0.92 12.67 -2.28
N ASP A 111 -0.71 13.93 -1.90
CA ASP A 111 0.47 14.71 -2.31
C ASP A 111 1.78 14.27 -1.64
N SER A 112 1.71 13.51 -0.55
CA SER A 112 2.89 12.92 0.08
C SER A 112 3.49 11.76 -0.73
N ILE A 113 2.84 11.34 -1.82
CA ILE A 113 3.37 10.35 -2.77
C ILE A 113 4.03 11.10 -3.92
N GLU A 114 5.36 11.10 -3.93
CA GLU A 114 6.19 11.83 -4.90
C GLU A 114 6.31 11.08 -6.23
N LEU A 115 6.43 9.75 -6.15
CA LEU A 115 6.65 8.88 -7.29
C LEU A 115 5.37 8.09 -7.60
N GLY A 116 4.76 8.45 -8.73
CA GLY A 116 3.48 7.90 -9.17
C GLY A 116 2.27 8.72 -8.72
N THR A 117 1.11 8.08 -8.69
CA THR A 117 -0.15 8.74 -8.31
C THR A 117 -1.01 7.77 -7.51
N VAL A 118 -1.40 8.21 -6.33
CA VAL A 118 -2.41 7.56 -5.49
C VAL A 118 -3.50 8.58 -5.22
N SER A 119 -4.74 8.20 -5.44
CA SER A 119 -5.88 9.08 -5.24
C SER A 119 -7.07 8.30 -4.72
N PHE A 120 -7.81 8.91 -3.79
CA PHE A 120 -9.14 8.47 -3.44
C PHE A 120 -10.07 8.64 -4.64
N LYS A 121 -11.09 7.78 -4.74
CA LYS A 121 -12.16 7.88 -5.75
C LYS A 121 -13.12 9.00 -5.40
N VAL A 122 -13.36 9.20 -4.10
CA VAL A 122 -14.20 10.30 -3.61
C VAL A 122 -13.37 11.59 -3.61
N SER A 123 -13.94 12.65 -4.19
CA SER A 123 -13.36 13.98 -4.09
C SER A 123 -13.75 14.60 -2.76
N PRO A 124 -12.79 14.88 -1.86
CA PRO A 124 -13.07 15.65 -0.65
C PRO A 124 -13.57 17.03 -1.05
N ASP A 125 -14.67 17.48 -0.47
CA ASP A 125 -15.09 18.87 -0.47
C ASP A 125 -14.67 19.53 0.85
N SER A 126 -14.39 20.83 0.79
CA SER A 126 -13.71 21.57 1.83
C SER A 126 -14.36 21.41 3.21
N GLY A 127 -13.62 20.88 4.20
CA GLY A 127 -13.92 21.16 5.62
C GLY A 127 -13.55 20.07 6.62
N ALA A 128 -13.85 18.80 6.30
CA ALA A 128 -13.94 17.74 7.32
C ALA A 128 -13.26 16.42 6.92
N PHE A 129 -12.46 16.40 5.86
CA PHE A 129 -11.82 15.18 5.37
C PHE A 129 -10.38 15.06 5.83
N TYR A 130 -10.08 13.88 6.36
CA TYR A 130 -8.75 13.52 6.83
C TYR A 130 -8.35 12.18 6.24
N ARG A 131 -7.07 12.08 5.94
CA ARG A 131 -6.41 10.85 5.56
C ARG A 131 -5.76 10.25 6.79
N VAL A 132 -5.96 8.96 7.02
CA VAL A 132 -5.15 8.17 7.96
C VAL A 132 -4.33 7.19 7.13
N GLN A 133 -3.02 7.26 7.24
CA GLN A 133 -2.10 6.49 6.39
C GLN A 133 -1.09 5.67 7.20
N THR A 134 -0.67 4.55 6.64
CA THR A 134 0.35 3.67 7.20
C THR A 134 1.26 3.16 6.10
N TRP A 135 2.55 3.20 6.37
CA TRP A 135 3.56 2.47 5.62
C TRP A 135 3.77 1.09 6.26
N GLY A 136 3.51 0.05 5.48
CA GLY A 136 3.70 -1.33 5.91
C GLY A 136 5.03 -1.91 5.46
N ASP A 137 5.26 -3.14 5.90
CA ASP A 137 6.43 -3.94 5.54
C ASP A 137 5.98 -5.33 5.04
N SER A 138 6.89 -6.04 4.37
CA SER A 138 6.64 -7.37 3.82
C SER A 138 7.69 -8.37 4.25
N ARG A 139 7.26 -9.55 4.70
CA ARG A 139 8.16 -10.69 4.93
C ARG A 139 8.49 -11.46 3.65
N PHE A 140 7.99 -11.01 2.49
CA PHE A 140 8.22 -11.67 1.21
C PHE A 140 9.65 -11.42 0.72
N VAL A 141 10.44 -12.48 0.60
CA VAL A 141 11.88 -12.42 0.27
C VAL A 141 12.14 -11.80 -1.11
N LEU A 142 11.23 -11.98 -2.07
CA LEU A 142 11.40 -11.49 -3.44
C LEU A 142 10.75 -10.11 -3.66
N ARG A 143 10.30 -9.42 -2.61
CA ARG A 143 9.56 -8.14 -2.73
C ARG A 143 10.27 -7.09 -3.59
N ASP A 144 11.59 -7.02 -3.50
CA ASP A 144 12.42 -6.04 -4.18
C ASP A 144 12.80 -6.48 -5.61
N TRP A 145 12.32 -7.63 -6.09
CA TRP A 145 12.52 -8.08 -7.48
C TRP A 145 11.41 -7.55 -8.41
N ASP A 146 10.40 -6.90 -7.85
CA ASP A 146 9.41 -6.17 -8.61
C ASP A 146 10.02 -4.84 -9.09
N LEU A 147 10.06 -4.68 -10.40
CA LEU A 147 10.63 -3.53 -11.08
C LEU A 147 9.97 -2.20 -10.68
N ARG A 148 8.74 -2.22 -10.16
CA ARG A 148 8.04 -1.02 -9.68
C ARG A 148 8.65 -0.40 -8.42
N GLY A 149 9.55 -1.12 -7.73
CA GLY A 149 10.26 -0.67 -6.53
C GLY A 149 11.58 0.09 -6.79
N HIS A 150 11.97 0.25 -8.06
CA HIS A 150 13.25 0.85 -8.49
C HIS A 150 13.01 2.11 -9.32
#